data_AF-A0A8J6EEF2-F1
#
_entry.id   AF-A0A8J6EEF2-F1
#
_cell.length_a   1.000
_cell.length_b   1.000
_cell.length_c   1.000
_cell.angle_alpha   90.00
_cell.angle_beta   90.00
_cell.angle_gamma   90.00
#
_symmetry.space_group_name_H-M   'P 1'
#
loop_
_entity.id
_entity.type
_entity.pdbx_description
1 polymer ?
#
loop_
_entity_poly.entity_id
_entity_poly.type
_entity_poly.pdbx_seq_one_letter_code
_entity_poly.pdbx_strand_id
1 'polypeptide(L)'
;MLVLGRRIQARFVRSVKDEESAELLRCFRLVMDSLCWLFSGYVQLVELVFRQEHFLQLLMTDDVESGTAVMSVLQALLRANSSVLHQIPEETLHPILDELVYKLSASSNPVTGSSASRSLLLMVESSPCIVQTMDMRYKGLRSLLSKQWAGKGFDRDLNRLLDILYSSSYQKQELQRLHRAACVIQAVWRGFQIRKRMRKLPGAVTSLQRSFRAKRHQEMKQQKRRKEEEELRERLKLQRLRAMREFREKQLALLEIVHAGQMDKHMRDTREMSALVIQKHWKGHRHRRRFLLQKQTLKQYKAAVTIQRAALRFLKKRRRIRESLSPWRKHQELPDEERLRLQQKVDAHLQLHPVRIF
;
A
#
# COMPACT_ATOMS: atom_id res chain seq x y z
N MET A 1 57.98 5.53 5.89
CA MET A 1 57.87 6.74 6.73
C MET A 1 57.20 6.48 8.09
N LEU A 2 55.99 5.91 8.18
CA LEU A 2 55.35 5.61 9.48
C LEU A 2 56.20 4.72 10.41
N VAL A 3 56.81 3.65 9.88
CA VAL A 3 57.72 2.77 10.64
C VAL A 3 58.98 3.52 11.11
N LEU A 4 59.51 4.42 10.28
CA LEU A 4 60.66 5.25 10.63
C LEU A 4 60.30 6.23 11.76
N GLY A 5 59.15 6.91 11.63
CA GLY A 5 58.59 7.75 12.69
C GLY A 5 58.46 6.99 14.00
N ARG A 6 57.94 5.75 13.96
CA ARG A 6 57.77 4.92 15.17
C ARG A 6 59.10 4.53 15.81
N ARG A 7 60.10 4.19 15.00
CA ARG A 7 61.45 3.86 15.51
C ARG A 7 62.13 5.08 16.15
N ILE A 8 61.94 6.27 15.57
CA ILE A 8 62.45 7.53 16.13
C ILE A 8 61.70 7.86 17.42
N GLN A 9 60.36 7.79 17.44
CA GLN A 9 59.54 8.01 18.64
C GLN A 9 59.93 7.07 19.78
N ALA A 10 60.13 5.78 19.50
CA ALA A 10 60.54 4.81 20.51
C ALA A 10 61.94 5.07 21.09
N ARG A 11 62.85 5.66 20.30
CA ARG A 11 64.18 6.07 20.77
C ARG A 11 64.11 7.38 21.56
N PHE A 12 63.31 8.33 21.09
CA PHE A 12 63.05 9.60 21.76
C PHE A 12 62.41 9.42 23.14
N VAL A 13 61.39 8.57 23.26
CA VAL A 13 60.73 8.30 24.55
C VAL A 13 61.68 7.61 25.56
N ARG A 14 62.75 6.98 25.08
CA ARG A 14 63.74 6.26 25.92
C ARG A 14 65.02 7.05 26.17
N SER A 15 65.23 8.20 25.52
CA SER A 15 66.48 8.95 25.67
C SER A 15 66.50 9.71 27.00
N VAL A 16 67.62 9.58 27.71
CA VAL A 16 67.82 10.14 29.07
C VAL A 16 68.61 11.47 29.02
N LYS A 17 69.27 11.78 27.89
CA LYS A 17 70.06 13.01 27.70
C LYS A 17 69.27 14.04 26.89
N ASP A 18 69.17 15.26 27.40
CA ASP A 18 68.35 16.33 26.80
C ASP A 18 68.78 16.73 25.38
N GLU A 19 70.09 16.76 25.08
CA GLU A 19 70.59 17.11 23.74
C GLU A 19 70.26 16.05 22.68
N GLU A 20 70.40 14.77 23.02
CA GLU A 20 70.05 13.65 22.13
C GLU A 20 68.52 13.55 21.94
N SER A 21 67.75 13.83 23.00
CA SER A 21 66.28 13.90 22.96
C SER A 21 65.80 15.03 22.03
N ALA A 22 66.39 16.22 22.12
CA ALA A 22 66.02 17.37 21.28
C ALA A 22 66.28 17.11 19.78
N GLU A 23 67.41 16.48 19.45
CA GLU A 23 67.75 16.15 18.05
C GLU A 23 66.84 15.04 17.50
N LEU A 24 66.52 14.02 18.31
CA LEU A 24 65.57 12.96 17.93
C LEU A 24 64.15 13.51 17.72
N LEU A 25 63.71 14.46 18.56
CA LEU A 25 62.44 15.14 18.40
C LEU A 25 62.41 15.99 17.12
N ARG A 26 63.51 16.70 16.82
CA ARG A 26 63.64 17.46 15.57
C ARG A 26 63.51 16.54 14.36
N CYS A 27 64.19 15.40 14.37
CA CYS A 27 64.09 14.38 13.34
C CYS A 27 62.67 13.81 13.23
N PHE A 28 62.00 13.58 14.37
CA PHE A 28 60.62 13.10 14.39
C PHE A 28 59.65 14.10 13.75
N ARG A 29 59.76 15.40 14.12
CA ARG A 29 58.96 16.48 13.54
C ARG A 29 59.18 16.58 12.02
N LEU A 30 60.43 16.52 11.56
CA LEU A 30 60.75 16.51 10.12
C LEU A 30 60.07 15.35 9.38
N VAL A 31 60.03 14.15 9.98
CA VAL A 31 59.32 13.00 9.39
C VAL A 31 57.81 13.23 9.37
N MET A 32 57.23 13.78 10.43
CA MET A 32 55.78 14.09 10.49
C MET A 32 55.39 15.19 9.51
N ASP A 33 56.20 16.25 9.36
CA ASP A 33 55.97 17.33 8.40
C ASP A 33 56.09 16.83 6.96
N SER A 34 57.08 15.95 6.69
CA SER A 34 57.21 15.29 5.39
C SER A 34 56.00 14.42 5.05
N LEU A 35 55.42 13.75 6.06
CA LEU A 35 54.18 12.99 5.91
C LEU A 35 52.99 13.92 5.59
N CYS A 36 52.84 15.03 6.31
CA CYS A 36 51.81 16.04 6.02
C CYS A 36 51.92 16.56 4.58
N TRP A 37 53.13 16.85 4.11
CA TRP A 37 53.37 17.32 2.74
C TRP A 37 53.02 16.24 1.70
N LEU A 38 53.45 15.00 1.94
CA LEU A 38 53.13 13.86 1.07
C LEU A 38 51.62 13.65 0.93
N PHE A 39 50.88 13.68 2.04
CA PHE A 39 49.43 13.47 2.02
C PHE A 39 48.66 14.62 1.40
N SER A 40 49.22 15.82 1.43
CA SER A 40 48.66 16.99 0.72
C SER A 40 48.70 16.81 -0.81
N GLY A 41 49.69 16.09 -1.34
CA GLY A 41 49.83 15.80 -2.78
C GLY A 41 49.21 14.47 -3.24
N TYR A 42 49.12 13.46 -2.37
CA TYR A 42 48.70 12.10 -2.72
C TYR A 42 47.54 11.61 -1.83
N VAL A 43 46.33 12.11 -2.15
CA VAL A 43 45.07 11.84 -1.41
C VAL A 43 44.74 10.34 -1.27
N GLN A 44 45.15 9.52 -2.24
CA GLN A 44 44.92 8.06 -2.23
C GLN A 44 45.65 7.34 -1.09
N LEU A 45 46.75 7.91 -0.58
CA LEU A 45 47.51 7.31 0.52
C LEU A 45 46.79 7.45 1.87
N VAL A 46 45.81 8.36 1.97
CA VAL A 46 45.11 8.64 3.22
C VAL A 46 44.37 7.40 3.74
N GLU A 47 43.65 6.68 2.89
CA GLU A 47 42.95 5.45 3.26
C GLU A 47 43.91 4.35 3.73
N LEU A 48 45.05 4.21 3.05
CA LEU A 48 46.07 3.23 3.41
C LEU A 48 46.66 3.53 4.79
N VAL A 49 46.88 4.80 5.14
CA VAL A 49 47.44 5.19 6.45
C VAL A 49 46.50 4.82 7.59
N PHE A 50 45.19 5.06 7.44
CA PHE A 50 44.20 4.68 8.47
C PHE A 50 44.09 3.17 8.69
N ARG A 51 44.34 2.35 7.66
CA ARG A 51 44.35 0.89 7.78
C ARG A 51 45.64 0.33 8.39
N GLN A 52 46.71 1.11 8.41
CA GLN A 52 48.01 0.65 8.92
C GLN A 52 48.07 0.80 10.44
N GLU A 53 48.30 -0.31 11.13
CA GLU A 53 48.37 -0.38 12.60
C GLU A 53 49.43 0.55 13.20
N HIS A 54 50.51 0.81 12.43
CA HIS A 54 51.58 1.71 12.84
C HIS A 54 51.13 3.16 13.07
N PHE A 55 50.06 3.61 12.42
CA PHE A 55 49.54 4.96 12.66
C PHE A 55 48.87 5.07 14.02
N LEU A 56 48.03 4.09 14.40
CA LEU A 56 47.45 4.02 15.73
C LEU A 56 48.55 3.92 16.80
N GLN A 57 49.56 3.08 16.58
CA GLN A 57 50.69 2.93 17.50
C GLN A 57 51.53 4.21 17.68
N LEU A 58 51.62 5.06 16.65
CA LEU A 58 52.25 6.38 16.74
C LEU A 58 51.40 7.35 17.57
N LEU A 59 50.08 7.26 17.44
CA LEU A 59 49.12 8.09 18.17
C LEU A 59 49.07 7.69 19.66
N MET A 60 49.23 6.40 19.98
CA MET A 60 49.30 5.85 21.33
C MET A 60 50.63 6.19 22.03
N THR A 61 50.79 7.46 22.40
CA THR A 61 51.92 7.99 23.15
C THR A 61 51.46 8.96 24.24
N ASP A 62 52.12 8.91 25.39
CA ASP A 62 51.87 9.84 26.52
C ASP A 62 52.67 11.13 26.40
N ASP A 63 53.67 11.15 25.51
CA ASP A 63 54.48 12.33 25.27
C ASP A 63 53.70 13.40 24.49
N VAL A 64 53.74 14.63 25.00
CA VAL A 64 52.95 15.76 24.49
C VAL A 64 53.43 16.15 23.08
N GLU A 65 54.73 16.19 22.84
CA GLU A 65 55.29 16.75 21.61
C GLU A 65 55.14 15.80 20.42
N SER A 66 55.37 14.51 20.64
CA SER A 66 55.15 13.47 19.64
C SER A 66 53.66 13.23 19.41
N GLY A 67 52.84 13.22 20.46
CA GLY A 67 51.39 13.07 20.35
C GLY A 67 50.74 14.21 19.57
N THR A 68 51.16 15.45 19.80
CA THR A 68 50.69 16.63 19.06
C THR A 68 51.14 16.63 17.60
N ALA A 69 52.38 16.22 17.31
CA ALA A 69 52.85 16.06 15.94
C ALA A 69 52.07 14.98 15.17
N VAL A 70 51.77 13.83 15.79
CA VAL A 70 50.96 12.78 15.15
C VAL A 70 49.50 13.21 14.97
N MET A 71 48.90 13.92 15.94
CA MET A 71 47.58 14.53 15.75
C MET A 71 47.58 15.59 14.64
N SER A 72 48.67 16.33 14.44
CA SER A 72 48.80 17.24 13.30
C SER A 72 48.75 16.49 11.96
N VAL A 73 49.42 15.33 11.87
CA VAL A 73 49.31 14.43 10.71
C VAL A 73 47.87 13.93 10.54
N LEU A 74 47.19 13.51 11.61
CA LEU A 74 45.77 13.12 11.56
C LEU A 74 44.89 14.23 10.99
N GLN A 75 45.08 15.46 11.46
CA GLN A 75 44.34 16.61 10.96
C GLN A 75 44.67 16.91 9.50
N ALA A 76 45.92 16.74 9.06
CA ALA A 76 46.31 16.90 7.66
C ALA A 76 45.65 15.84 6.75
N LEU A 77 45.61 14.57 7.20
CA LEU A 77 44.92 13.48 6.52
C LEU A 77 43.42 13.79 6.33
N LEU A 78 42.75 14.22 7.41
CA LEU A 78 41.32 14.57 7.38
C LEU A 78 41.02 15.76 6.47
N ARG A 79 41.92 16.75 6.41
CA ARG A 79 41.78 17.90 5.49
C ARG A 79 42.04 17.53 4.04
N ALA A 80 42.99 16.63 3.78
CA ALA A 80 43.30 16.17 2.43
C ALA A 80 42.20 15.28 1.84
N ASN A 81 41.53 14.47 2.67
CA ASN A 81 40.40 13.63 2.25
C ASN A 81 39.31 13.55 3.32
N SER A 82 38.35 14.48 3.32
CA SER A 82 37.21 14.43 4.25
C SER A 82 36.29 13.22 4.01
N SER A 83 36.26 12.68 2.79
CA SER A 83 35.40 11.54 2.45
C SER A 83 35.94 10.19 2.96
N VAL A 84 37.22 10.13 3.36
CA VAL A 84 37.88 8.88 3.75
C VAL A 84 37.17 8.19 4.91
N LEU A 85 36.56 8.95 5.82
CA LEU A 85 35.87 8.42 7.00
C LEU A 85 34.65 7.55 6.66
N HIS A 86 34.09 7.66 5.47
CA HIS A 86 32.99 6.81 5.01
C HIS A 86 33.49 5.47 4.41
N GLN A 87 34.77 5.42 3.99
CA GLN A 87 35.39 4.26 3.33
C GLN A 87 36.14 3.36 4.32
N ILE A 88 36.46 3.90 5.50
CA ILE A 88 37.19 3.21 6.56
C ILE A 88 36.18 2.42 7.43
N PRO A 89 36.45 1.13 7.71
CA PRO A 89 35.58 0.33 8.56
C PRO A 89 35.59 0.83 10.02
N GLU A 90 34.45 0.71 10.70
CA GLU A 90 34.25 1.16 12.08
C GLU A 90 35.30 0.58 13.04
N GLU A 91 35.73 -0.67 12.84
CA GLU A 91 36.76 -1.36 13.64
C GLU A 91 38.11 -0.64 13.66
N THR A 92 38.46 0.07 12.59
CA THR A 92 39.71 0.84 12.50
C THR A 92 39.56 2.29 12.97
N LEU A 93 38.34 2.84 12.86
CA LEU A 93 38.02 4.20 13.28
C LEU A 93 37.86 4.30 14.81
N HIS A 94 37.26 3.27 15.41
CA HIS A 94 36.96 3.19 16.85
C HIS A 94 38.20 3.34 17.74
N PRO A 95 39.33 2.64 17.53
CA PRO A 95 40.53 2.81 18.33
C PRO A 95 41.13 4.22 18.25
N ILE A 96 41.04 4.88 17.09
CA ILE A 96 41.51 6.27 16.92
C ILE A 96 40.63 7.23 17.74
N LEU A 97 39.31 7.04 17.70
CA LEU A 97 38.38 7.80 18.53
C LEU A 97 38.61 7.52 20.03
N ASP A 98 38.82 6.27 20.41
CA ASP A 98 39.12 5.86 21.78
C ASP A 98 40.39 6.55 22.29
N GLU A 99 41.46 6.58 21.49
CA GLU A 99 42.72 7.23 21.82
C GLU A 99 42.57 8.76 21.94
N LEU A 100 41.85 9.42 21.02
CA LEU A 100 41.60 10.86 21.11
C LEU A 100 40.78 11.24 22.36
N VAL A 101 39.76 10.45 22.67
CA VAL A 101 38.94 10.64 23.89
C VAL A 101 39.76 10.34 25.14
N TYR A 102 40.61 9.31 25.11
CA TYR A 102 41.54 9.00 26.19
C TYR A 102 42.48 10.18 26.46
N LYS A 103 43.15 10.72 25.42
CA LYS A 103 44.03 11.90 25.55
C LYS A 103 43.33 13.11 26.13
N LEU A 104 42.08 13.37 25.74
CA LEU A 104 41.25 14.43 26.32
C LEU A 104 40.90 14.21 27.78
N SER A 105 40.84 12.95 28.23
CA SER A 105 40.54 12.59 29.62
C SER A 105 41.76 12.53 30.52
N ALA A 106 42.91 12.08 30.00
CA ALA A 106 44.12 11.83 30.75
C ALA A 106 45.07 13.04 30.77
N SER A 107 45.08 13.85 29.71
CA SER A 107 45.98 15.00 29.63
C SER A 107 45.41 16.23 30.34
N SER A 108 46.26 16.99 31.02
CA SER A 108 45.94 18.33 31.52
C SER A 108 46.52 19.45 30.64
N ASN A 109 47.34 19.09 29.64
CA ASN A 109 48.06 20.06 28.80
C ASN A 109 47.13 20.70 27.75
N PRO A 110 47.03 22.04 27.67
CA PRO A 110 46.16 22.73 26.71
C PRO A 110 46.50 22.42 25.24
N VAL A 111 47.77 22.14 24.90
CA VAL A 111 48.20 21.85 23.53
C VAL A 111 47.67 20.49 23.06
N THR A 112 47.74 19.48 23.94
CA THR A 112 47.16 18.15 23.68
C THR A 112 45.64 18.22 23.58
N GLY A 113 44.98 18.93 24.51
CA GLY A 113 43.53 19.12 24.49
C GLY A 113 43.03 19.87 23.25
N SER A 114 43.73 20.93 22.84
CA SER A 114 43.44 21.67 21.61
C SER A 114 43.61 20.80 20.36
N SER A 115 44.71 20.03 20.29
CA SER A 115 44.98 19.16 19.14
C SER A 115 43.99 17.99 19.04
N ALA A 116 43.62 17.39 20.16
CA ALA A 116 42.67 16.29 20.20
C ALA A 116 41.23 16.75 19.92
N SER A 117 40.80 17.88 20.52
CA SER A 117 39.49 18.47 20.24
C SER A 117 39.35 18.92 18.79
N ARG A 118 40.40 19.52 18.20
CA ARG A 118 40.40 19.89 16.78
C ARG A 118 40.40 18.68 15.85
N SER A 119 41.07 17.59 16.23
CA SER A 119 41.00 16.32 15.47
C SER A 119 39.58 15.74 15.50
N LEU A 120 38.94 15.68 16.67
CA LEU A 120 37.54 15.25 16.79
C LEU A 120 36.58 16.16 16.03
N LEU A 121 36.78 17.47 16.07
CA LEU A 121 35.97 18.43 15.32
C LEU A 121 36.05 18.16 13.82
N LEU A 122 37.25 17.97 13.27
CA LEU A 122 37.42 17.64 11.84
C LEU A 122 36.77 16.31 11.47
N MET A 123 36.82 15.31 12.35
CA MET A 123 36.15 14.03 12.12
C MET A 123 34.63 14.18 12.06
N VAL A 124 34.07 14.91 13.03
CA VAL A 124 32.63 15.20 13.13
C VAL A 124 32.12 16.06 11.97
N GLU A 125 32.91 17.04 11.53
CA GLU A 125 32.59 17.88 10.36
C GLU A 125 32.65 17.10 9.05
N SER A 126 33.55 16.11 8.96
CA SER A 126 33.75 15.30 7.76
C SER A 126 32.69 14.21 7.58
N SER A 127 32.16 13.63 8.67
CA SER A 127 31.07 12.65 8.61
C SER A 127 30.08 12.79 9.78
N PRO A 128 28.80 13.09 9.51
CA PRO A 128 27.75 13.15 10.53
C PRO A 128 27.51 11.81 11.26
N CYS A 129 27.89 10.68 10.66
CA CYS A 129 27.76 9.36 11.27
C CYS A 129 28.59 9.24 12.57
N ILE A 130 29.76 9.89 12.59
CA ILE A 130 30.68 9.85 13.73
C ILE A 130 30.04 10.49 14.98
N VAL A 131 29.18 11.50 14.81
CA VAL A 131 28.43 12.09 15.92
C VAL A 131 27.54 11.04 16.60
N GLN A 132 26.90 10.17 15.82
CA GLN A 132 26.05 9.10 16.35
C GLN A 132 26.88 8.06 17.10
N THR A 133 28.03 7.67 16.54
CA THR A 133 28.98 6.76 17.19
C THR A 133 29.50 7.34 18.51
N MET A 134 29.85 8.63 18.53
CA MET A 134 30.31 9.32 19.73
C MET A 134 29.21 9.42 20.80
N ASP A 135 27.97 9.68 20.40
CA ASP A 135 26.82 9.72 21.31
C ASP A 135 26.49 8.35 21.93
N MET A 136 26.75 7.26 21.21
CA MET A 136 26.53 5.90 21.72
C MET A 136 27.68 5.42 22.62
N ARG A 137 28.93 5.67 22.23
CA ARG A 137 30.12 5.14 22.93
C ARG A 137 30.59 6.02 24.09
N TYR A 138 30.50 7.34 23.97
CA TYR A 138 31.12 8.27 24.93
C TYR A 138 30.11 9.22 25.60
N LYS A 139 29.19 8.66 26.39
CA LYS A 139 28.13 9.43 27.07
C LYS A 139 28.63 10.59 27.94
N GLY A 140 29.87 10.52 28.45
CA GLY A 140 30.49 11.55 29.29
C GLY A 140 31.33 12.59 28.53
N LEU A 141 31.52 12.45 27.22
CA LEU A 141 32.45 13.30 26.45
C LEU A 141 32.05 14.77 26.48
N ARG A 142 30.75 15.06 26.39
CA ARG A 142 30.26 16.45 26.40
C ARG A 142 30.52 17.14 27.73
N SER A 143 30.26 16.43 28.84
CA SER A 143 30.56 16.95 30.18
C SER A 143 32.06 17.08 30.43
N LEU A 144 32.86 16.20 29.82
CA LEU A 144 34.32 16.26 29.90
C LEU A 144 34.84 17.50 29.18
N LEU A 145 34.42 17.71 27.94
CA LEU A 145 34.79 18.87 27.13
C LEU A 145 34.37 20.19 27.79
N SER A 146 33.15 20.28 28.31
CA SER A 146 32.66 21.51 28.92
C SER A 146 33.28 21.82 30.29
N LYS A 147 33.56 20.80 31.12
CA LYS A 147 34.11 21.01 32.47
C LYS A 147 35.62 21.08 32.54
N GLN A 148 36.34 20.29 31.74
CA GLN A 148 37.79 20.17 31.86
C GLN A 148 38.57 21.11 30.92
N TRP A 149 37.95 21.56 29.82
CA TRP A 149 38.66 22.26 28.75
C TRP A 149 38.17 23.69 28.48
N ALA A 150 37.07 24.12 29.09
CA ALA A 150 36.59 25.50 28.98
C ALA A 150 37.61 26.49 29.59
N GLY A 151 37.91 27.56 28.86
CA GLY A 151 38.82 28.63 29.29
C GLY A 151 40.31 28.31 29.14
N LYS A 152 40.68 27.22 28.44
CA LYS A 152 42.08 26.80 28.22
C LYS A 152 42.70 27.34 26.91
N GLY A 153 42.07 28.33 26.26
CA GLY A 153 42.66 29.08 25.13
C GLY A 153 42.32 28.56 23.73
N PHE A 154 41.41 27.60 23.58
CA PHE A 154 40.94 27.07 22.29
C PHE A 154 39.41 26.97 22.20
N ASP A 155 38.70 27.84 22.92
CA ASP A 155 37.24 27.76 23.10
C ASP A 155 36.44 27.82 21.79
N ARG A 156 37.00 28.42 20.73
CA ARG A 156 36.34 28.47 19.41
C ARG A 156 36.06 27.07 18.84
N ASP A 157 37.07 26.22 18.81
CA ASP A 157 36.94 24.86 18.27
C ASP A 157 36.17 23.96 19.24
N LEU A 158 36.38 24.16 20.55
CA LEU A 158 35.67 23.45 21.61
C LEU A 158 34.16 23.71 21.56
N ASN A 159 33.75 24.98 21.47
CA ASN A 159 32.34 25.36 21.41
C ASN A 159 31.68 24.83 20.13
N ARG A 160 32.36 24.92 18.99
CA ARG A 160 31.85 24.37 17.73
C ARG A 160 31.62 22.85 17.79
N LEU A 161 32.54 22.12 18.43
CA LEU A 161 32.38 20.68 18.66
C LEU A 161 31.20 20.41 19.61
N LEU A 162 31.10 21.16 20.70
CA LEU A 162 29.99 21.04 21.66
C LEU A 162 28.63 21.31 21.00
N ASP A 163 28.52 22.36 20.17
CA ASP A 163 27.28 22.72 19.47
C ASP A 163 26.78 21.59 18.57
N ILE A 164 27.67 20.96 17.80
CA ILE A 164 27.32 19.83 16.92
C ILE A 164 26.83 18.63 17.76
N LEU A 165 27.54 18.32 18.85
CA LEU A 165 27.16 17.23 19.76
C LEU A 165 25.77 17.50 20.40
N TYR A 166 25.53 18.71 20.93
CA TYR A 166 24.25 19.06 21.54
C TYR A 166 23.08 19.07 20.55
N SER A 167 23.28 19.62 19.34
CA SER A 167 22.25 19.67 18.29
C SER A 167 21.71 18.28 17.90
N SER A 168 22.61 17.31 17.71
CA SER A 168 22.25 15.91 17.40
C SER A 168 21.33 15.30 18.47
N SER A 169 21.65 15.51 19.76
CA SER A 169 20.84 14.94 20.84
C SER A 169 19.45 15.55 20.95
N TYR A 170 19.34 16.87 20.71
CA TYR A 170 18.07 17.57 20.77
C TYR A 170 17.13 17.04 19.66
N GLN A 171 17.63 16.90 18.43
CA GLN A 171 16.88 16.33 17.33
C GLN A 171 16.39 14.91 17.61
N LYS A 172 17.26 14.06 18.19
CA LYS A 172 16.89 12.69 18.57
C LYS A 172 15.81 12.66 19.66
N GLN A 173 15.93 13.52 20.66
CA GLN A 173 14.94 13.62 21.74
C GLN A 173 13.59 14.11 21.22
N GLU A 174 13.59 15.09 20.32
CA GLU A 174 12.38 15.62 19.71
C GLU A 174 11.69 14.59 18.83
N LEU A 175 12.45 13.87 17.99
CA LEU A 175 11.91 12.78 17.18
C LEU A 175 11.27 11.69 18.05
N GLN A 176 11.90 11.34 19.19
CA GLN A 176 11.31 10.39 20.13
C GLN A 176 10.01 10.90 20.77
N ARG A 177 9.93 12.20 21.09
CA ARG A 177 8.70 12.82 21.61
C ARG A 177 7.58 12.77 20.57
N LEU A 178 7.86 13.16 19.33
CA LEU A 178 6.92 13.10 18.22
C LEU A 178 6.46 11.66 17.95
N HIS A 179 7.37 10.69 17.98
CA HIS A 179 7.03 9.28 17.84
C HIS A 179 6.10 8.79 18.94
N ARG A 180 6.38 9.14 20.21
CA ARG A 180 5.50 8.81 21.35
C ARG A 180 4.12 9.44 21.18
N ALA A 181 4.05 10.71 20.80
CA ALA A 181 2.78 11.40 20.54
C ALA A 181 1.98 10.71 19.42
N ALA A 182 2.64 10.36 18.32
CA ALA A 182 2.02 9.63 17.22
C ALA A 182 1.46 8.27 17.70
N CYS A 183 2.23 7.51 18.49
CA CYS A 183 1.77 6.23 19.05
C CYS A 183 0.51 6.40 19.93
N VAL A 184 0.44 7.45 20.75
CA VAL A 184 -0.74 7.75 21.58
C VAL A 184 -1.95 8.07 20.71
N ILE A 185 -1.81 8.96 19.73
CA ILE A 185 -2.89 9.33 18.79
C ILE A 185 -3.40 8.09 18.06
N GLN A 186 -2.48 7.27 17.55
CA GLN A 186 -2.83 6.05 16.84
C GLN A 186 -3.54 5.04 17.75
N ALA A 187 -3.10 4.87 19.00
CA ALA A 187 -3.75 3.98 19.96
C ALA A 187 -5.18 4.44 20.26
N VAL A 188 -5.38 5.75 20.49
CA VAL A 188 -6.70 6.34 20.72
C VAL A 188 -7.61 6.14 19.51
N TRP A 189 -7.11 6.39 18.30
CA TRP A 189 -7.86 6.19 17.06
C TRP A 189 -8.27 4.74 16.82
N ARG A 190 -7.33 3.80 16.98
CA ARG A 190 -7.61 2.36 16.86
C ARG A 190 -8.67 1.93 17.88
N GLY A 191 -8.57 2.41 19.12
CA GLY A 191 -9.58 2.19 20.15
C GLY A 191 -10.97 2.76 19.78
N PHE A 192 -11.01 3.97 19.24
CA PHE A 192 -12.26 4.59 18.77
C PHE A 192 -12.92 3.77 17.66
N GLN A 193 -12.15 3.32 16.66
CA GLN A 193 -12.66 2.50 15.54
C GLN A 193 -13.30 1.21 16.04
N ILE A 194 -12.63 0.49 16.95
CA ILE A 194 -13.16 -0.75 17.53
C ILE A 194 -14.45 -0.47 18.30
N ARG A 195 -14.46 0.54 19.18
CA ARG A 195 -15.66 0.91 19.96
C ARG A 195 -16.84 1.30 19.05
N LYS A 196 -16.58 2.05 17.97
CA LYS A 196 -17.60 2.43 16.97
C LYS A 196 -18.20 1.20 16.29
N ARG A 197 -17.39 0.19 15.95
CA ARG A 197 -17.86 -1.08 15.37
C ARG A 197 -18.65 -1.90 16.39
N MET A 198 -18.14 -2.03 17.61
CA MET A 198 -18.79 -2.76 18.70
C MET A 198 -20.17 -2.17 19.05
N ARG A 199 -20.32 -0.84 19.05
CA ARG A 199 -21.62 -0.18 19.27
C ARG A 199 -22.69 -0.58 18.25
N LYS A 200 -22.33 -0.96 17.03
CA LYS A 200 -23.28 -1.38 15.98
C LYS A 200 -23.69 -2.85 16.09
N LEU A 201 -22.91 -3.68 16.77
CA LEU A 201 -23.10 -5.13 16.79
C LEU A 201 -24.40 -5.58 17.50
N PRO A 202 -24.77 -5.02 18.68
CA PRO A 202 -26.02 -5.40 19.36
C PRO A 202 -27.26 -5.14 18.51
N GLY A 203 -27.30 -4.05 17.74
CA GLY A 203 -28.40 -3.75 16.83
C GLY A 203 -28.55 -4.79 15.71
N ALA A 204 -27.42 -5.20 15.11
CA ALA A 204 -27.41 -6.24 14.08
C ALA A 204 -27.86 -7.60 14.64
N VAL A 205 -27.35 -8.00 15.81
CA VAL A 205 -27.73 -9.25 16.48
C VAL A 205 -29.21 -9.24 16.85
N THR A 206 -29.70 -8.14 17.42
CA THR A 206 -31.12 -7.99 17.78
C THR A 206 -32.01 -8.06 16.54
N SER A 207 -31.62 -7.43 15.42
CA SER A 207 -32.36 -7.50 14.17
C SER A 207 -32.43 -8.93 13.62
N LEU A 208 -31.32 -9.66 13.64
CA LEU A 208 -31.26 -11.05 13.21
C LEU A 208 -32.15 -11.94 14.10
N GLN A 209 -32.04 -11.81 15.42
CA GLN A 209 -32.85 -12.56 16.38
C GLN A 209 -34.35 -12.28 16.19
N ARG A 210 -34.74 -11.01 15.99
CA ARG A 210 -36.14 -10.63 15.71
C ARG A 210 -36.64 -11.26 14.41
N SER A 211 -35.85 -11.18 13.33
CA SER A 211 -36.21 -11.78 12.04
C SER A 211 -36.35 -13.29 12.13
N PHE A 212 -35.45 -13.96 12.85
CA PHE A 212 -35.50 -15.41 13.03
C PHE A 212 -36.75 -15.83 13.81
N ARG A 213 -37.05 -15.16 14.93
CA ARG A 213 -38.25 -15.43 15.73
C ARG A 213 -39.53 -15.18 14.92
N ALA A 214 -39.59 -14.11 14.14
CA ALA A 214 -40.73 -13.80 13.28
C ALA A 214 -40.94 -14.87 12.20
N LYS A 215 -39.87 -15.29 11.52
CA LYS A 215 -39.93 -16.37 10.51
C LYS A 215 -40.44 -17.67 11.12
N ARG A 216 -39.88 -18.09 12.25
CA ARG A 216 -40.28 -19.32 12.95
C ARG A 216 -41.75 -19.27 13.38
N HIS A 217 -42.22 -18.13 13.89
CA HIS A 217 -43.62 -17.95 14.24
C HIS A 217 -44.55 -18.02 13.02
N GLN A 218 -44.13 -17.42 11.89
CA GLN A 218 -44.90 -17.48 10.64
C GLN A 218 -44.99 -18.90 10.08
N GLU A 219 -43.89 -19.66 10.08
CA GLU A 219 -43.86 -21.06 9.66
C GLU A 219 -44.79 -21.93 10.51
N MET A 220 -44.73 -21.78 11.83
CA MET A 220 -45.65 -22.49 12.76
C MET A 220 -47.11 -22.16 12.47
N LYS A 221 -47.43 -20.87 12.25
CA LYS A 221 -48.79 -20.43 11.91
C LYS A 221 -49.27 -20.99 10.59
N GLN A 222 -48.40 -21.03 9.57
CA GLN A 222 -48.71 -21.62 8.27
C GLN A 222 -48.93 -23.12 8.38
N GLN A 223 -48.09 -23.83 9.13
CA GLN A 223 -48.25 -25.27 9.35
C GLN A 223 -49.57 -25.58 10.07
N LYS A 224 -49.92 -24.80 11.11
CA LYS A 224 -51.21 -24.94 11.80
C LYS A 224 -52.39 -24.72 10.84
N ARG A 225 -52.36 -23.66 10.04
CA ARG A 225 -53.40 -23.39 9.03
C ARG A 225 -53.52 -24.50 7.99
N ARG A 226 -52.40 -25.05 7.52
CA ARG A 226 -52.42 -26.18 6.56
C ARG A 226 -53.10 -27.41 7.16
N LYS A 227 -52.77 -27.75 8.41
CA LYS A 227 -53.43 -28.86 9.13
C LYS A 227 -54.93 -28.60 9.29
N GLU A 228 -55.31 -27.40 9.75
CA GLU A 228 -56.72 -27.01 9.89
C GLU A 228 -57.48 -27.09 8.54
N GLU A 229 -56.87 -26.65 7.44
CA GLU A 229 -57.43 -26.75 6.10
C GLU A 229 -57.56 -28.20 5.62
N GLU A 230 -56.57 -29.04 5.87
CA GLU A 230 -56.59 -30.48 5.53
C GLU A 230 -57.70 -31.20 6.29
N GLU A 231 -57.78 -31.01 7.61
CA GLU A 231 -58.85 -31.56 8.45
C GLU A 231 -60.24 -31.08 7.99
N LEU A 232 -60.37 -29.81 7.61
CA LEU A 232 -61.62 -29.28 7.07
C LEU A 232 -61.97 -29.94 5.73
N ARG A 233 -61.00 -30.10 4.82
CA ARG A 233 -61.21 -30.78 3.53
C ARG A 233 -61.65 -32.22 3.72
N GLU A 234 -61.04 -32.94 4.65
CA GLU A 234 -61.42 -34.32 4.97
C GLU A 234 -62.83 -34.40 5.56
N ARG A 235 -63.16 -33.52 6.52
CA ARG A 235 -64.53 -33.41 7.07
C ARG A 235 -65.57 -33.16 5.98
N LEU A 236 -65.30 -32.21 5.08
CA LEU A 236 -66.21 -31.90 3.97
C LEU A 236 -66.35 -33.06 2.98
N LYS A 237 -65.27 -33.80 2.67
CA LYS A 237 -65.33 -35.01 1.84
C LYS A 237 -66.22 -36.06 2.49
N LEU A 238 -66.03 -36.33 3.79
CA LEU A 238 -66.82 -37.30 4.53
C LEU A 238 -68.31 -36.89 4.58
N GLN A 239 -68.60 -35.62 4.84
CA GLN A 239 -69.98 -35.10 4.81
C GLN A 239 -70.63 -35.29 3.42
N ARG A 240 -69.91 -34.97 2.33
CA ARG A 240 -70.42 -35.19 0.96
C ARG A 240 -70.68 -36.67 0.69
N LEU A 241 -69.79 -37.56 1.09
CA LEU A 241 -69.96 -39.01 0.92
C LEU A 241 -71.19 -39.52 1.68
N ARG A 242 -71.38 -39.08 2.93
CA ARG A 242 -72.57 -39.42 3.74
C ARG A 242 -73.85 -38.92 3.09
N ALA A 243 -73.89 -37.65 2.69
CA ALA A 243 -75.06 -37.08 2.01
C ALA A 243 -75.39 -37.80 0.69
N MET A 244 -74.37 -38.17 -0.10
CA MET A 244 -74.58 -38.97 -1.32
C MET A 244 -75.13 -40.37 -1.01
N ARG A 245 -74.62 -41.02 0.06
CA ARG A 245 -75.11 -42.32 0.49
C ARG A 245 -76.57 -42.23 0.93
N GLU A 246 -76.90 -41.30 1.81
CA GLU A 246 -78.27 -41.07 2.28
C GLU A 246 -79.22 -40.76 1.11
N PHE A 247 -78.79 -39.96 0.13
CA PHE A 247 -79.57 -39.70 -1.07
C PHE A 247 -79.82 -40.98 -1.89
N ARG A 248 -78.78 -41.80 -2.10
CA ARG A 248 -78.91 -43.07 -2.84
C ARG A 248 -79.79 -44.08 -2.11
N GLU A 249 -79.68 -44.17 -0.79
CA GLU A 249 -80.54 -45.04 0.03
C GLU A 249 -82.01 -44.64 -0.09
N LYS A 250 -82.31 -43.33 -0.02
CA LYS A 250 -83.68 -42.83 -0.26
C LYS A 250 -84.18 -43.11 -1.67
N GLN A 251 -83.31 -42.97 -2.68
CA GLN A 251 -83.66 -43.31 -4.06
C GLN A 251 -83.98 -44.80 -4.19
N LEU A 252 -83.11 -45.69 -3.68
CA LEU A 252 -83.34 -47.14 -3.70
C LEU A 252 -84.67 -47.54 -3.05
N ALA A 253 -84.97 -47.01 -1.86
CA ALA A 253 -86.24 -47.26 -1.17
C ALA A 253 -87.45 -46.80 -2.00
N LEU A 254 -87.34 -45.70 -2.74
CA LEU A 254 -88.39 -45.27 -3.67
C LEU A 254 -88.50 -46.24 -4.86
N LEU A 255 -87.38 -46.73 -5.40
CA LEU A 255 -87.39 -47.68 -6.52
C LEU A 255 -88.10 -49.00 -6.15
N GLU A 256 -88.00 -49.45 -4.90
CA GLU A 256 -88.66 -50.67 -4.41
C GLU A 256 -90.19 -50.58 -4.42
N ILE A 257 -90.76 -49.37 -4.40
CA ILE A 257 -92.22 -49.14 -4.26
C ILE A 257 -92.88 -48.76 -5.59
N VAL A 258 -92.14 -48.22 -6.56
CA VAL A 258 -92.69 -47.61 -7.78
C VAL A 258 -92.87 -48.64 -8.93
N HIS A 259 -93.99 -48.54 -9.66
CA HIS A 259 -94.28 -49.41 -10.81
C HIS A 259 -93.33 -49.20 -12.01
N ALA A 260 -92.95 -50.28 -12.71
CA ALA A 260 -91.95 -50.29 -13.77
C ALA A 260 -92.17 -49.25 -14.89
N GLY A 261 -93.42 -49.04 -15.34
CA GLY A 261 -93.71 -48.05 -16.38
C GLY A 261 -93.43 -46.59 -15.99
N GLN A 262 -93.56 -46.24 -14.71
CA GLN A 262 -93.20 -44.90 -14.20
C GLN A 262 -91.68 -44.76 -14.06
N MET A 263 -90.98 -45.86 -13.75
CA MET A 263 -89.52 -45.94 -13.72
C MET A 263 -88.90 -45.63 -15.09
N ASP A 264 -89.42 -46.24 -16.16
CA ASP A 264 -88.88 -46.06 -17.51
C ASP A 264 -89.02 -44.63 -18.03
N LYS A 265 -90.09 -43.93 -17.61
CA LYS A 265 -90.26 -42.51 -17.91
C LYS A 265 -89.21 -41.67 -17.17
N HIS A 266 -89.08 -41.86 -15.85
CA HIS A 266 -88.11 -41.14 -15.03
C HIS A 266 -86.65 -41.36 -15.47
N MET A 267 -86.30 -42.60 -15.85
CA MET A 267 -84.96 -42.94 -16.35
C MET A 267 -84.65 -42.27 -17.69
N ARG A 268 -85.63 -42.13 -18.59
CA ARG A 268 -85.48 -41.39 -19.84
C ARG A 268 -85.25 -39.90 -19.59
N ASP A 269 -86.08 -39.28 -18.75
CA ASP A 269 -85.97 -37.85 -18.41
C ASP A 269 -84.61 -37.54 -17.76
N THR A 270 -84.13 -38.43 -16.86
CA THR A 270 -82.83 -38.27 -16.19
C THR A 270 -81.66 -38.39 -17.17
N ARG A 271 -81.74 -39.32 -18.13
CA ARG A 271 -80.73 -39.45 -19.20
C ARG A 271 -80.69 -38.22 -20.09
N GLU A 272 -81.85 -37.71 -20.50
CA GLU A 272 -81.95 -36.50 -21.33
C GLU A 272 -81.38 -35.28 -20.61
N MET A 273 -81.78 -35.06 -19.35
CA MET A 273 -81.27 -33.96 -18.54
C MET A 273 -79.75 -34.07 -18.34
N SER A 274 -79.23 -35.28 -18.08
CA SER A 274 -77.79 -35.52 -17.96
C SER A 274 -77.04 -35.19 -19.26
N ALA A 275 -77.58 -35.61 -20.41
CA ALA A 275 -77.02 -35.29 -21.71
C ALA A 275 -76.97 -33.77 -21.95
N LEU A 276 -78.05 -33.05 -21.62
CA LEU A 276 -78.10 -31.59 -21.73
C LEU A 276 -77.04 -30.89 -20.86
N VAL A 277 -76.85 -31.35 -19.62
CA VAL A 277 -75.82 -30.83 -18.71
C VAL A 277 -74.41 -31.06 -19.29
N ILE A 278 -74.11 -32.28 -19.72
CA ILE A 278 -72.79 -32.61 -20.33
C ILE A 278 -72.55 -31.75 -21.57
N GLN A 279 -73.52 -31.68 -22.47
CA GLN A 279 -73.42 -30.89 -23.69
C GLN A 279 -73.22 -29.39 -23.40
N LYS A 280 -73.95 -28.84 -22.42
CA LYS A 280 -73.79 -27.44 -21.96
C LYS A 280 -72.37 -27.19 -21.46
N HIS A 281 -71.85 -28.06 -20.59
CA HIS A 281 -70.50 -27.96 -20.06
C HIS A 281 -69.43 -28.09 -21.15
N TRP A 282 -69.61 -29.01 -22.10
CA TRP A 282 -68.71 -29.18 -23.24
C TRP A 282 -68.68 -27.96 -24.15
N LYS A 283 -69.85 -27.43 -24.53
CA LYS A 283 -69.95 -26.18 -25.30
C LYS A 283 -69.18 -25.05 -24.60
N GLY A 284 -69.40 -24.88 -23.29
CA GLY A 284 -68.68 -23.90 -22.47
C GLY A 284 -67.16 -24.12 -22.43
N HIS A 285 -66.71 -25.36 -22.24
CA HIS A 285 -65.29 -25.71 -22.25
C HIS A 285 -64.64 -25.39 -23.61
N ARG A 286 -65.29 -25.79 -24.71
CA ARG A 286 -64.83 -25.54 -26.08
C ARG A 286 -64.65 -24.05 -26.35
N HIS A 287 -65.61 -23.22 -25.96
CA HIS A 287 -65.52 -21.76 -26.11
C HIS A 287 -64.37 -21.17 -25.29
N ARG A 288 -64.24 -21.56 -24.01
CA ARG A 288 -63.13 -21.10 -23.15
C ARG A 288 -61.77 -21.48 -23.71
N ARG A 289 -61.62 -22.72 -24.21
CA ARG A 289 -60.37 -23.19 -24.81
C ARG A 289 -60.01 -22.37 -26.06
N ARG A 290 -60.97 -22.12 -26.96
CA ARG A 290 -60.76 -21.29 -28.15
C ARG A 290 -60.37 -19.86 -27.77
N PHE A 291 -61.08 -19.27 -26.81
CA PHE A 291 -60.77 -17.92 -26.32
C PHE A 291 -59.37 -17.82 -25.70
N LEU A 292 -58.97 -18.79 -24.87
CA LEU A 292 -57.63 -18.81 -24.27
C LEU A 292 -56.53 -18.91 -25.33
N LEU A 293 -56.73 -19.75 -26.34
CA LEU A 293 -55.81 -19.86 -27.48
C LEU A 293 -55.71 -18.54 -28.25
N GLN A 294 -56.85 -17.90 -28.57
CA GLN A 294 -56.88 -16.59 -29.22
C GLN A 294 -56.19 -15.52 -28.37
N LYS A 295 -56.44 -15.50 -27.06
CA LYS A 295 -55.82 -14.57 -26.10
C LYS A 295 -54.30 -14.74 -26.05
N GLN A 296 -53.80 -15.98 -26.05
CA GLN A 296 -52.38 -16.27 -26.08
C GLN A 296 -51.75 -15.82 -27.41
N THR A 297 -52.39 -16.14 -28.53
CA THR A 297 -51.95 -15.73 -29.88
C THR A 297 -51.87 -14.21 -29.99
N LEU A 298 -52.89 -13.49 -29.49
CA LEU A 298 -52.91 -12.03 -29.46
C LEU A 298 -51.79 -11.46 -28.57
N LYS A 299 -51.51 -12.09 -27.42
CA LYS A 299 -50.40 -11.68 -26.55
C LYS A 299 -49.05 -11.83 -27.26
N GLN A 300 -48.84 -12.95 -27.97
CA GLN A 300 -47.63 -13.18 -28.76
C GLN A 300 -47.51 -12.17 -29.92
N TYR A 301 -48.59 -11.93 -30.66
CA TYR A 301 -48.60 -10.94 -31.74
C TYR A 301 -48.29 -9.52 -31.24
N LYS A 302 -48.91 -9.08 -30.14
CA LYS A 302 -48.61 -7.78 -29.52
C LYS A 302 -47.14 -7.66 -29.08
N ALA A 303 -46.58 -8.73 -28.52
CA ALA A 303 -45.17 -8.77 -28.16
C ALA A 303 -44.26 -8.67 -29.40
N ALA A 304 -44.55 -9.43 -30.46
CA ALA A 304 -43.82 -9.39 -31.72
C ALA A 304 -43.82 -7.98 -32.34
N VAL A 305 -44.99 -7.33 -32.43
CA VAL A 305 -45.10 -5.94 -32.92
C VAL A 305 -44.29 -4.97 -32.06
N THR A 306 -44.30 -5.15 -30.74
CA THR A 306 -43.52 -4.31 -29.83
C THR A 306 -42.02 -4.45 -30.07
N ILE A 307 -41.52 -5.68 -30.24
CA ILE A 307 -40.11 -5.97 -30.55
C ILE A 307 -39.74 -5.41 -31.93
N GLN A 308 -40.56 -5.65 -32.96
CA GLN A 308 -40.34 -5.14 -34.31
C GLN A 308 -40.25 -3.62 -34.34
N ARG A 309 -41.18 -2.91 -33.66
CA ARG A 309 -41.14 -1.44 -33.53
C ARG A 309 -39.88 -0.96 -32.82
N ALA A 310 -39.45 -1.65 -31.76
CA ALA A 310 -38.21 -1.31 -31.07
C ALA A 310 -36.98 -1.49 -31.97
N ALA A 311 -36.90 -2.59 -32.71
CA ALA A 311 -35.83 -2.85 -33.67
C ALA A 311 -35.79 -1.79 -34.78
N LEU A 312 -36.93 -1.45 -35.38
CA LEU A 312 -37.02 -0.39 -36.40
C LEU A 312 -36.57 0.97 -35.85
N ARG A 313 -36.97 1.32 -34.62
CA ARG A 313 -36.49 2.55 -33.94
C ARG A 313 -34.98 2.53 -33.71
N PHE A 314 -34.43 1.39 -33.28
CA PHE A 314 -32.99 1.22 -33.08
C PHE A 314 -32.22 1.36 -34.40
N LEU A 315 -32.69 0.70 -35.47
CA LEU A 315 -32.09 0.80 -36.80
C LEU A 315 -32.16 2.23 -37.34
N LYS A 316 -33.29 2.94 -37.17
CA LYS A 316 -33.42 4.36 -37.53
C LYS A 316 -32.45 5.23 -36.74
N LYS A 317 -32.29 4.98 -35.44
CA LYS A 317 -31.30 5.68 -34.59
C LYS A 317 -29.87 5.40 -35.07
N ARG A 318 -29.53 4.15 -35.38
CA ARG A 318 -28.23 3.76 -35.93
C ARG A 318 -27.94 4.42 -37.27
N ARG A 319 -28.95 4.51 -38.15
CA ARG A 319 -28.84 5.23 -39.43
C ARG A 319 -28.56 6.71 -39.22
N ARG A 320 -29.32 7.39 -38.36
CA ARG A 320 -29.10 8.80 -38.00
C ARG A 320 -27.70 9.06 -37.43
N ILE A 321 -27.21 8.17 -36.56
CA ILE A 321 -25.84 8.27 -36.02
C ILE A 321 -24.80 8.12 -37.13
N ARG A 322 -25.00 7.18 -38.07
CA ARG A 322 -24.11 6.98 -39.21
C ARG A 322 -24.12 8.20 -40.16
N GLU A 323 -25.29 8.77 -40.39
CA GLU A 323 -25.48 9.99 -41.19
C GLU A 323 -24.82 11.20 -40.49
N SER A 324 -24.97 11.36 -39.17
CA SER A 324 -24.32 12.45 -38.42
C SER A 324 -22.80 12.30 -38.31
N LEU A 325 -22.28 11.07 -38.33
CA LEU A 325 -20.85 10.77 -38.28
C LEU A 325 -20.20 10.73 -39.67
N SER A 326 -20.96 10.88 -40.76
CA SER A 326 -20.40 11.05 -42.11
C SER A 326 -20.23 12.55 -42.40
N PRO A 327 -19.00 13.10 -42.37
CA PRO A 327 -18.76 14.50 -42.73
C PRO A 327 -18.85 14.74 -44.25
N TRP A 328 -19.01 13.68 -45.04
CA TRP A 328 -19.13 13.75 -46.48
C TRP A 328 -20.52 14.26 -46.86
N ARG A 329 -20.70 15.59 -46.81
CA ARG A 329 -21.61 16.25 -47.74
C ARG A 329 -21.25 15.72 -49.13
N LYS A 330 -22.26 15.27 -49.88
CA LYS A 330 -22.13 15.11 -51.33
C LYS A 330 -21.46 16.39 -51.84
N HIS A 331 -20.20 16.29 -52.26
CA HIS A 331 -19.56 17.37 -52.98
C HIS A 331 -20.47 17.68 -54.16
N GLN A 332 -20.88 18.94 -54.24
CA GLN A 332 -21.43 19.51 -55.45
C GLN A 332 -20.48 19.11 -56.57
N GLU A 333 -21.01 18.47 -57.62
CA GLU A 333 -20.22 17.94 -58.72
C GLU A 333 -19.25 19.04 -59.19
N LEU A 334 -17.94 18.78 -59.06
CA LEU A 334 -16.90 19.70 -59.55
C LEU A 334 -17.16 19.95 -61.03
N PRO A 335 -17.21 21.21 -61.50
CA PRO A 335 -17.36 21.52 -62.92
C PRO A 335 -16.31 20.77 -63.73
N ASP A 336 -16.68 20.24 -64.90
CA ASP A 336 -15.81 19.35 -65.67
C ASP A 336 -14.47 20.00 -66.07
N GLU A 337 -14.41 21.34 -66.15
CA GLU A 337 -13.17 22.08 -66.35
C GLU A 337 -12.16 21.92 -65.20
N GLU A 338 -12.62 21.91 -63.94
CA GLU A 338 -11.73 21.71 -62.78
C GLU A 338 -11.26 20.26 -62.70
N ARG A 339 -12.12 19.30 -63.06
CA ARG A 339 -11.73 17.89 -63.17
C ARG A 339 -10.62 17.71 -64.20
N LEU A 340 -10.78 18.30 -65.38
CA LEU A 340 -9.79 18.21 -66.46
C LEU A 340 -8.45 18.84 -66.05
N ARG A 341 -8.46 19.99 -65.37
CA ARG A 341 -7.24 20.63 -64.83
C ARG A 341 -6.52 19.76 -63.81
N LEU A 342 -7.26 19.13 -62.90
CA LEU A 342 -6.68 18.24 -61.89
C LEU A 342 -6.13 16.96 -62.54
N GLN A 343 -6.84 16.43 -63.55
CA GLN A 343 -6.38 15.28 -64.34
C GLN A 343 -5.06 15.59 -65.05
N GLN A 344 -4.97 16.74 -65.73
CA GLN A 344 -3.72 17.18 -66.38
C GLN A 344 -2.56 17.35 -65.40
N LYS A 345 -2.83 17.84 -64.17
CA LYS A 345 -1.80 17.92 -63.12
C LYS A 345 -1.32 16.55 -62.67
N VAL A 346 -2.24 15.58 -62.54
CA VAL A 346 -1.89 14.20 -62.17
C VAL A 346 -1.11 13.54 -63.30
N ASP A 347 -1.52 13.69 -64.55
CA ASP A 347 -0.84 13.13 -65.71
C ASP A 347 0.55 13.74 -65.92
N ALA A 348 0.70 15.06 -65.71
CA ALA A 348 2.02 15.72 -65.73
C ALA A 348 2.93 15.21 -64.61
N HIS A 349 2.38 14.91 -63.42
CA HIS A 349 3.16 14.33 -62.33
C HIS A 349 3.56 12.88 -62.61
N LEU A 350 2.68 12.08 -63.22
CA LEU A 350 2.98 10.70 -63.64
C LEU A 350 4.01 10.65 -64.78
N GLN A 351 4.03 11.64 -65.67
CA GLN A 351 5.08 11.81 -66.70
C GLN A 351 6.44 12.13 -66.09
N LEU A 352 6.49 12.95 -65.03
CA LEU A 352 7.73 13.30 -64.33
C LEU A 352 8.23 12.17 -63.42
N HIS A 353 7.34 11.28 -62.98
CA HIS A 353 7.65 10.13 -62.13
C HIS A 353 7.09 8.83 -62.75
N PRO A 354 7.69 8.34 -63.86
CA PRO A 354 7.27 7.10 -64.47
C PRO A 354 7.50 5.97 -63.46
N VAL A 355 6.40 5.35 -63.03
CA VAL A 355 6.42 4.19 -62.16
C VAL A 355 7.10 3.06 -62.93
N ARG A 356 8.31 2.66 -62.51
CA ARG A 356 8.94 1.43 -63.00
C ARG A 356 8.07 0.25 -62.56
N ILE A 357 7.29 -0.28 -63.49
CA ILE A 357 6.56 -1.52 -63.30
C ILE A 357 7.61 -2.64 -63.34
N PHE A 358 7.84 -3.28 -62.18
CA PHE A 358 8.57 -4.54 -62.04
C PHE A 358 7.58 -5.69 -61.96
#